data_AF-A0A8D8F7P8-F1
#
_entry.id   AF-A0A8D8F7P8-F1
#
_cell.length_a   1.000
_cell.length_b   1.000
_cell.length_c   1.000
_cell.angle_alpha   90.00
_cell.angle_beta   90.00
_cell.angle_gamma   90.00
#
_symmetry.space_group_name_H-M   'P 1'
#
loop_
_entity.id
_entity.type
_entity.pdbx_description
1 polymer ?
#
loop_
_entity_poly.entity_id
_entity_poly.type
_entity_poly.pdbx_seq_one_letter_code
_entity_poly.pdbx_strand_id
1 'polypeptide(L)'
;TLLTNPATIHHANRAQLIDDAFNLARSDRLDMSVALKLLTYLRHETEYAPWAAANSVLNYFYTKLRGTPYYAGFANFVHEITSEIYATLQVTTVSEDESTLHKYLKQTVSSWACRAGNRDCLDRTFNALTNEVIEQQVVHPDVSSVVYC
;
A
#
# COMPACT_ATOMS: atom_id res chain seq x y z
N THR A 1 17.15 -7.12 11.94
CA THR A 1 17.08 -6.74 10.51
C THR A 1 15.76 -6.01 10.26
N LEU A 2 15.56 -5.36 9.11
CA LEU A 2 14.26 -4.72 8.78
C LEU A 2 13.07 -5.70 8.89
N LEU A 3 13.31 -7.00 8.69
CA LEU A 3 12.30 -8.05 8.85
C LEU A 3 11.91 -8.34 10.31
N THR A 4 12.79 -8.08 11.28
CA THR A 4 12.53 -8.38 12.70
C THR A 4 12.08 -7.15 13.48
N ASN A 5 12.63 -5.99 13.15
CA ASN A 5 12.25 -4.72 13.76
C ASN A 5 12.61 -3.57 12.79
N PRO A 6 11.65 -3.08 12.00
CA PRO A 6 11.88 -1.96 11.08
C PRO A 6 12.30 -0.68 11.80
N ALA A 7 11.79 -0.43 13.01
CA ALA A 7 12.00 0.82 13.76
C ALA A 7 13.45 1.04 14.23
N THR A 8 14.35 0.05 14.06
CA THR A 8 15.79 0.25 14.31
C THR A 8 16.45 1.21 13.33
N ILE A 9 15.82 1.45 12.17
CA ILE A 9 16.26 2.41 11.15
C ILE A 9 15.20 3.49 11.04
N HIS A 10 15.60 4.76 11.05
CA HIS A 10 14.69 5.90 10.91
C HIS A 10 13.82 5.79 9.64
N HIS A 11 12.53 6.13 9.72
CA HIS A 11 11.58 5.96 8.60
C HIS A 11 12.03 6.65 7.31
N ALA A 12 12.64 7.83 7.40
CA ALA A 12 13.20 8.53 6.25
C ALA A 12 14.30 7.71 5.56
N ASN A 13 15.16 7.05 6.34
CA ASN A 13 16.23 6.21 5.79
C ASN A 13 15.67 4.91 5.21
N ARG A 14 14.59 4.35 5.79
CA ARG A 14 13.91 3.19 5.19
C ARG A 14 13.27 3.54 3.86
N ALA A 15 12.64 4.71 3.75
CA ALA A 15 12.12 5.24 2.50
C ALA A 15 13.25 5.42 1.46
N GLN A 16 14.38 5.99 1.87
CA GLN A 16 15.56 6.12 1.02
C GLN A 16 16.07 4.76 0.54
N LEU A 17 16.18 3.76 1.41
CA LEU A 17 16.64 2.42 1.04
C LEU A 17 15.73 1.79 -0.04
N ILE A 18 14.42 1.96 0.07
CA ILE A 18 13.46 1.48 -0.94
C ILE A 18 13.68 2.18 -2.29
N ASP A 19 13.76 3.51 -2.28
CA ASP A 19 13.93 4.31 -3.50
C ASP A 19 15.27 4.02 -4.19
N ASP A 20 16.37 4.09 -3.44
CA ASP A 20 17.72 3.86 -3.95
C ASP A 20 17.89 2.43 -4.47
N ALA A 21 17.45 1.41 -3.72
CA ALA A 21 17.56 0.02 -4.17
C ALA A 21 16.81 -0.22 -5.49
N PHE A 22 15.62 0.37 -5.63
CA PHE A 22 14.84 0.25 -6.86
C PHE A 22 15.47 0.99 -8.04
N ASN A 23 15.94 2.22 -7.85
CA ASN A 23 16.57 3.01 -8.90
C ASN A 23 17.93 2.42 -9.33
N LEU A 24 18.71 1.88 -8.39
CA LEU A 24 19.91 1.11 -8.70
C LEU A 24 19.58 -0.14 -9.49
N ALA A 25 18.53 -0.88 -9.10
CA ALA A 25 18.11 -2.07 -9.82
C ALA A 25 17.62 -1.79 -11.24
N ARG A 26 16.88 -0.69 -11.43
CA ARG A 26 16.43 -0.24 -12.76
C ARG A 26 17.57 0.20 -13.68
N SER A 27 18.74 0.48 -13.12
CA SER A 27 19.93 0.88 -13.88
C SER A 27 20.99 -0.21 -13.94
N ASP A 28 20.60 -1.47 -13.66
CA ASP A 28 21.46 -2.66 -13.67
C ASP A 28 22.68 -2.54 -12.73
N ARG A 29 22.61 -1.66 -11.72
CA ARG A 29 23.63 -1.50 -10.68
C ARG A 29 23.37 -2.34 -9.44
N LEU A 30 22.17 -2.92 -9.35
CA LEU A 30 21.75 -3.85 -8.32
C LEU A 30 20.87 -4.91 -8.96
N ASP A 31 20.93 -6.15 -8.49
CA ASP A 31 20.00 -7.17 -8.96
C ASP A 31 18.57 -6.82 -8.51
N MET A 32 17.61 -6.86 -9.44
CA MET A 32 16.20 -6.57 -9.17
C MET A 32 15.62 -7.43 -8.04
N SER A 33 16.09 -8.67 -7.90
CA SER A 33 15.69 -9.56 -6.80
C SER A 33 16.05 -9.00 -5.43
N VAL A 34 17.12 -8.21 -5.30
CA VAL A 34 17.51 -7.56 -4.04
C VAL A 34 16.51 -6.45 -3.68
N ALA A 35 16.13 -5.62 -4.64
CA ALA A 35 15.12 -4.57 -4.43
C ALA A 35 13.75 -5.18 -4.09
N LEU A 36 13.32 -6.23 -4.79
CA LEU A 36 12.07 -6.94 -4.49
C LEU A 36 12.10 -7.62 -3.11
N LYS A 37 13.24 -8.21 -2.73
CA LYS A 37 13.44 -8.81 -1.40
C LYS A 37 13.37 -7.74 -0.31
N LEU A 38 13.91 -6.54 -0.53
CA LEU A 38 13.79 -5.44 0.41
C LEU A 38 12.30 -5.13 0.67
N LEU A 39 11.49 -4.97 -0.38
CA LEU A 39 10.06 -4.64 -0.24
C LEU A 39 9.27 -5.63 0.64
N THR A 40 9.70 -6.88 0.80
CA THR A 40 9.01 -7.85 1.67
C THR A 40 8.92 -7.43 3.13
N TYR A 41 9.79 -6.54 3.62
CA TYR A 41 9.71 -6.05 4.99
C TYR A 41 8.49 -5.15 5.22
N LEU A 42 7.90 -4.58 4.15
CA LEU A 42 6.75 -3.68 4.22
C LEU A 42 5.53 -4.28 4.92
N ARG A 43 5.44 -5.62 4.99
CA ARG A 43 4.42 -6.31 5.80
C ARG A 43 4.39 -5.80 7.26
N HIS A 44 5.52 -5.36 7.80
CA HIS A 44 5.65 -4.85 9.17
C HIS A 44 5.81 -3.33 9.24
N GLU A 45 5.68 -2.62 8.11
CA GLU A 45 5.88 -1.19 8.03
C GLU A 45 4.58 -0.43 8.35
N THR A 46 4.65 0.50 9.30
CA THR A 46 3.50 1.25 9.80
C THR A 46 3.65 2.76 9.61
N GLU A 47 4.74 3.23 9.01
CA GLU A 47 4.99 4.65 8.80
C GLU A 47 4.76 5.04 7.33
N TYR A 48 4.27 6.26 7.10
CA TYR A 48 3.89 6.69 5.77
C TYR A 48 5.08 6.83 4.80
N ALA A 49 6.20 7.38 5.24
CA ALA A 49 7.30 7.72 4.32
C ALA A 49 7.85 6.51 3.53
N PRO A 50 8.09 5.33 4.16
CA PRO A 50 8.49 4.14 3.41
C PRO A 50 7.40 3.61 2.48
N TRP A 51 6.12 3.67 2.88
CA TRP A 51 5.00 3.32 2.01
C TRP A 51 4.85 4.27 0.82
N ALA A 52 5.17 5.56 0.98
CA ALA A 52 5.20 6.52 -0.10
C ALA A 52 6.30 6.20 -1.13
N ALA A 53 7.50 5.83 -0.67
CA ALA A 53 8.57 5.34 -1.55
C ALA A 53 8.15 4.05 -2.28
N ALA A 54 7.60 3.08 -1.53
CA ALA A 54 7.10 1.83 -2.08
C ALA A 54 5.98 2.04 -3.11
N ASN A 55 5.09 3.01 -2.89
CA ASN A 55 4.00 3.33 -3.82
C ASN A 55 4.54 3.68 -5.22
N SER A 56 5.63 4.43 -5.32
CA SER A 56 6.29 4.72 -6.61
C SER A 56 6.80 3.46 -7.30
N VAL A 57 7.41 2.55 -6.53
CA VAL A 57 7.92 1.26 -7.02
C VAL A 57 6.78 0.36 -7.50
N LEU A 58 5.72 0.21 -6.70
CA LEU A 58 4.56 -0.61 -7.03
C LEU A 58 3.81 -0.08 -8.26
N ASN A 59 3.69 1.24 -8.41
CA ASN A 59 3.09 1.84 -9.60
C ASN A 59 3.90 1.52 -10.87
N TYR A 60 5.24 1.57 -10.80
CA TYR A 60 6.07 1.16 -11.93
C TYR A 60 5.78 -0.30 -12.34
N PHE A 61 5.81 -1.23 -11.39
CA PHE A 61 5.53 -2.63 -11.71
C PHE A 61 4.09 -2.85 -12.20
N TYR A 62 3.11 -2.20 -11.58
CA TYR A 62 1.73 -2.26 -12.00
C TYR A 62 1.56 -1.85 -13.47
N THR A 63 2.14 -0.71 -13.87
CA THR A 63 2.05 -0.23 -15.27
C THR A 63 2.73 -1.16 -16.28
N LYS A 64 3.75 -1.92 -15.86
CA LYS A 64 4.49 -2.85 -16.73
C LYS A 64 3.87 -4.24 -16.79
N LEU A 65 3.28 -4.70 -15.69
CA LEU A 65 2.83 -6.08 -15.53
C LEU A 65 1.33 -6.22 -15.78
N ARG A 66 0.53 -5.16 -15.64
CA ARG A 66 -0.91 -5.20 -15.96
C ARG A 66 -1.11 -5.62 -17.42
N GLY A 67 -2.01 -6.57 -17.63
CA GLY A 67 -2.30 -7.13 -18.96
C GLY A 67 -1.29 -8.18 -19.44
N THR A 68 -0.30 -8.53 -18.63
CA THR A 68 0.65 -9.62 -18.91
C THR A 68 0.31 -10.87 -18.08
N PRO A 69 0.79 -12.06 -18.46
CA PRO A 69 0.64 -13.28 -17.65
C PRO A 69 1.24 -13.18 -16.24
N TYR A 70 2.16 -12.25 -16.01
CA TYR A 70 2.85 -12.06 -14.73
C TYR A 70 2.05 -11.23 -13.73
N TYR A 71 0.94 -10.62 -14.14
CA TYR A 71 0.12 -9.76 -13.28
C TYR A 71 -0.37 -10.48 -12.02
N ALA A 72 -0.78 -11.76 -12.15
CA ALA A 72 -1.26 -12.53 -11.01
C ALA A 72 -0.17 -12.70 -9.93
N GLY A 73 1.07 -12.94 -10.33
CA GLY A 73 2.21 -13.02 -9.41
C GLY A 73 2.48 -11.68 -8.71
N PHE A 74 2.39 -10.58 -9.44
CA PHE A 74 2.50 -9.24 -8.87
C PHE A 74 1.36 -8.91 -7.90
N ALA A 75 0.11 -9.21 -8.25
CA ALA A 75 -1.03 -8.99 -7.38
C ALA A 75 -0.91 -9.78 -6.09
N ASN A 76 -0.50 -11.05 -6.16
CA ASN A 76 -0.22 -11.87 -4.97
C ASN A 76 0.90 -11.27 -4.10
N PHE A 77 2.00 -10.81 -4.71
CA PHE A 77 3.06 -10.14 -3.97
C PHE A 77 2.57 -8.89 -3.23
N VAL A 78 1.77 -8.04 -3.90
CA VAL A 78 1.20 -6.84 -3.28
C VAL A 78 0.22 -7.21 -2.16
N HIS A 79 -0.59 -8.25 -2.35
CA HIS A 79 -1.50 -8.76 -1.33
C HIS A 79 -0.73 -9.14 -0.06
N GLU A 80 0.36 -9.90 -0.19
CA GLU A 80 1.17 -10.35 0.95
C GLU A 80 1.76 -9.16 1.73
N ILE A 81 2.40 -8.20 1.04
CA ILE A 81 3.07 -7.07 1.72
C ILE A 81 2.08 -6.07 2.34
N THR A 82 0.82 -6.04 1.91
CA THR A 82 -0.22 -5.14 2.45
C THR A 82 -1.09 -5.78 3.52
N SER A 83 -1.11 -7.11 3.61
CA SER A 83 -2.07 -7.87 4.45
C SER A 83 -2.11 -7.46 5.92
N GLU A 84 -0.95 -7.45 6.59
CA GLU A 84 -0.84 -7.15 8.04
C GLU A 84 -1.19 -5.70 8.35
N ILE A 85 -0.60 -4.74 7.62
CA ILE A 85 -0.87 -3.32 7.85
C ILE A 85 -2.32 -2.98 7.52
N TYR A 86 -2.89 -3.54 6.45
CA TYR A 86 -4.29 -3.32 6.08
C TYR A 86 -5.25 -3.74 7.20
N ALA A 87 -4.98 -4.86 7.89
CA ALA A 87 -5.81 -5.32 9.00
C ALA A 87 -5.88 -4.34 10.18
N THR A 88 -4.95 -3.38 10.27
CA THR A 88 -4.95 -2.33 11.31
C THR A 88 -5.72 -1.06 10.90
N LEU A 89 -6.11 -0.94 9.63
CA LEU A 89 -6.66 0.27 9.06
C LEU A 89 -8.18 0.21 8.91
N GLN A 90 -8.85 1.33 9.15
CA GLN A 90 -10.30 1.47 8.93
C GLN A 90 -10.58 2.08 7.56
N VAL A 91 -10.74 1.26 6.53
CA VAL A 91 -10.81 1.72 5.12
C VAL A 91 -11.98 2.66 4.79
N THR A 92 -13.07 2.64 5.58
CA THR A 92 -14.28 3.44 5.31
C THR A 92 -14.54 4.56 6.32
N THR A 93 -13.75 4.66 7.38
CA THR A 93 -13.96 5.66 8.45
C THR A 93 -12.69 6.44 8.75
N VAL A 94 -12.87 7.62 9.35
CA VAL A 94 -11.78 8.54 9.70
C VAL A 94 -12.01 8.99 11.12
N SER A 95 -10.99 8.83 11.98
CA SER A 95 -11.10 9.30 13.36
C SER A 95 -10.78 10.80 13.44
N GLU A 96 -11.38 11.51 14.41
CA GLU A 96 -11.14 12.94 14.60
C GLU A 96 -9.68 13.23 15.01
N ASP A 97 -9.06 12.32 15.75
CA ASP A 97 -7.66 12.38 16.20
C ASP A 97 -6.67 11.76 15.20
N GLU A 98 -7.14 11.33 14.03
CA GLU A 98 -6.29 10.68 13.03
C GLU A 98 -5.31 11.69 12.42
N SER A 99 -4.01 11.47 12.65
CA SER A 99 -2.97 12.34 12.09
C SER A 99 -2.96 12.32 10.55
N THR A 100 -2.56 13.43 9.93
CA THR A 100 -2.44 13.56 8.47
C THR A 100 -1.58 12.46 7.85
N LEU A 101 -0.47 12.08 8.48
CA LEU A 101 0.40 11.01 7.97
C LEU A 101 -0.28 9.64 8.02
N HIS A 102 -1.08 9.37 9.06
CA HIS A 102 -1.84 8.13 9.16
C HIS A 102 -2.93 8.06 8.07
N LYS A 103 -3.61 9.18 7.78
CA LYS A 103 -4.58 9.25 6.67
C LYS A 103 -3.94 8.91 5.32
N TYR A 104 -2.76 9.46 5.04
CA TYR A 104 -2.01 9.15 3.81
C TYR A 104 -1.56 7.68 3.74
N LEU A 105 -1.07 7.12 4.86
CA LEU A 105 -0.74 5.70 4.96
C LEU A 105 -1.97 4.85 4.65
N LYS A 106 -3.10 5.15 5.31
CA LYS A 106 -4.36 4.45 5.16
C LYS A 106 -4.84 4.43 3.72
N GLN A 107 -4.85 5.59 3.08
CA GLN A 107 -5.23 5.74 1.68
C GLN A 107 -4.32 4.92 0.76
N THR A 108 -3.00 5.01 0.97
CA THR A 108 -1.99 4.31 0.14
C THR A 108 -2.12 2.79 0.26
N VAL A 109 -2.14 2.27 1.49
CA VAL A 109 -2.20 0.83 1.75
C VAL A 109 -3.53 0.25 1.30
N SER A 110 -4.65 0.91 1.63
CA SER A 110 -5.98 0.41 1.25
C SER A 110 -6.19 0.40 -0.25
N SER A 111 -5.69 1.42 -0.96
CA SER A 111 -5.71 1.44 -2.44
C SER A 111 -5.01 0.22 -3.04
N TRP A 112 -3.84 -0.16 -2.51
CA TRP A 112 -3.10 -1.33 -2.97
C TRP A 112 -3.75 -2.65 -2.54
N ALA A 113 -4.25 -2.74 -1.31
CA ALA A 113 -4.95 -3.93 -0.83
C ALA A 113 -6.19 -4.24 -1.67
N CYS A 114 -7.06 -3.26 -1.91
CA CYS A 114 -8.23 -3.41 -2.78
C CYS A 114 -7.81 -3.78 -4.21
N ARG A 115 -6.81 -3.08 -4.79
CA ARG A 115 -6.31 -3.37 -6.14
C ARG A 115 -5.72 -4.78 -6.28
N ALA A 116 -5.12 -5.31 -5.22
CA ALA A 116 -4.57 -6.66 -5.16
C ALA A 116 -5.65 -7.73 -4.87
N GLY A 117 -6.93 -7.35 -4.76
CA GLY A 117 -8.04 -8.28 -4.57
C GLY A 117 -8.29 -8.70 -3.12
N ASN A 118 -7.86 -7.89 -2.14
CA ASN A 118 -8.24 -8.14 -0.74
C ASN A 118 -9.78 -8.07 -0.60
N ARG A 119 -10.39 -9.20 -0.25
CA ARG A 119 -11.86 -9.33 -0.19
C ARG A 119 -12.51 -8.40 0.83
N ASP A 120 -11.94 -8.30 2.03
CA ASP A 120 -12.47 -7.40 3.06
C ASP A 120 -12.43 -5.93 2.60
N CYS A 121 -11.37 -5.52 1.90
CA CYS A 121 -11.28 -4.18 1.31
C CYS A 121 -12.39 -3.95 0.28
N LEU A 122 -12.55 -4.87 -0.67
CA LEU A 122 -13.57 -4.79 -1.72
C LEU A 122 -15.00 -4.78 -1.15
N ASP A 123 -15.28 -5.64 -0.18
CA ASP A 123 -16.61 -5.74 0.42
C ASP A 123 -16.95 -4.47 1.22
N ARG A 124 -15.99 -3.95 2.00
CA ARG A 124 -16.20 -2.72 2.79
C ARG A 124 -16.39 -1.49 1.92
N THR A 125 -15.57 -1.30 0.88
CA THR A 125 -15.72 -0.16 -0.01
C THR A 125 -17.01 -0.24 -0.82
N PHE A 126 -17.36 -1.43 -1.31
CA PHE A 126 -18.64 -1.65 -1.99
C PHE A 126 -19.84 -1.32 -1.10
N ASN A 127 -19.83 -1.79 0.16
CA ASN A 127 -20.89 -1.51 1.11
C ASN A 127 -20.97 -0.02 1.45
N ALA A 128 -19.84 0.66 1.67
CA ALA A 128 -19.82 2.09 1.95
C ALA A 128 -20.38 2.92 0.78
N LEU A 129 -20.00 2.59 -0.45
CA LEU A 129 -20.56 3.21 -1.65
C LEU A 129 -22.08 2.96 -1.75
N THR A 130 -22.51 1.73 -1.48
CA THR A 130 -23.93 1.36 -1.51
C THR A 130 -24.75 2.14 -0.49
N ASN A 131 -24.24 2.27 0.74
CA ASN A 131 -24.89 3.03 1.81
C ASN A 131 -24.98 4.52 1.49
N GLU A 132 -23.98 5.11 0.84
CA GLU A 132 -24.09 6.50 0.40
C GLU A 132 -25.22 6.68 -0.63
N VAL A 133 -25.30 5.77 -1.61
CA VAL A 133 -26.30 5.85 -2.69
C VAL A 133 -27.71 5.60 -2.18
N ILE A 134 -27.90 4.64 -1.27
CA ILE A 134 -29.22 4.19 -0.81
C ILE A 134 -29.67 4.93 0.46
N GLU A 135 -28.77 5.04 1.44
CA GLU A 135 -29.08 5.54 2.79
C GLU A 135 -28.66 7.01 2.99
N GLN A 136 -28.05 7.64 1.97
CA GLN A 136 -27.49 9.00 2.05
C GLN A 136 -26.43 9.18 3.13
N GLN A 137 -25.77 8.09 3.54
CA GLN A 137 -24.64 8.12 4.45
C GLN A 137 -23.37 8.53 3.69
N VAL A 138 -23.05 9.83 3.71
CA VAL A 138 -21.91 10.40 2.96
C VAL A 138 -20.59 9.75 3.38
N VAL A 139 -19.81 9.28 2.40
CA VAL A 139 -18.44 8.80 2.63
C VAL A 139 -17.53 9.97 2.95
N HIS A 140 -16.71 9.81 4.00
CA HIS A 140 -15.80 10.87 4.41
C HIS A 140 -14.76 11.18 3.31
N PRO A 141 -14.48 12.48 3.01
CA PRO A 141 -13.58 12.87 1.91
C PRO A 141 -12.20 12.19 1.93
N ASP A 142 -11.57 12.08 3.11
CA ASP A 142 -10.23 11.45 3.26
C ASP A 142 -10.18 9.95 2.88
N VAL A 143 -11.31 9.25 2.76
CA VAL A 143 -11.36 7.84 2.29
C VAL A 143 -12.12 7.66 0.97
N SER A 144 -12.78 8.71 0.47
CA SER A 144 -13.58 8.71 -0.76
C SER A 144 -12.85 8.14 -1.97
N SER A 145 -11.57 8.49 -2.15
CA SER A 145 -10.77 7.99 -3.29
C SER A 145 -10.62 6.47 -3.34
N VAL A 146 -10.62 5.80 -2.19
CA VAL A 146 -10.53 4.33 -2.11
C VAL A 146 -11.92 3.72 -2.27
N VAL A 147 -12.94 4.36 -1.70
CA VAL A 147 -14.33 3.87 -1.73
C VAL A 147 -14.96 3.99 -3.12
N TYR A 148 -14.67 5.06 -3.86
CA TYR A 148 -15.29 5.35 -5.16
C TYR A 148 -14.54 4.80 -6.38
N CYS A 149 -13.31 4.31 -6.21
CA CYS A 149 -12.48 3.78 -7.32
C CYS A 149 -12.99 2.41 -7.80
#